data_AF-A0A135TMH8-F1
#
_entry.id   AF-A0A135TMH8-F1
#
_cell.length_a   1.000
_cell.length_b   1.000
_cell.length_c   1.000
_cell.angle_alpha   90.00
_cell.angle_beta   90.00
_cell.angle_gamma   90.00
#
_symmetry.space_group_name_H-M   'P 1'
#
loop_
_entity.id
_entity.type
_entity.pdbx_description
1 polymer ?
#
loop_
_entity_poly.entity_id
_entity_poly.type
_entity_poly.pdbx_seq_one_letter_code
_entity_poly.pdbx_strand_id
1 'polypeptide(L)'
;MVARRPFGFIPGILGATGVFLTRFAVRVSPMHFWDAFETVGEEKTLDEFTSVTERLRCFDFTSKYTLSDGPSRRPQVTWSKFHDAAEFQGCGKLLSVLTTTDSLERISIDLEEFSRDADTIEIGPQTPWHFNWFVQTRPWPNLQRLTLSNVRLSSHDFGVLLGDREIELSLSSVEMVQGMWEETLDMLRRKTDAKQRGEQGLAPLRIMALTNLSGAECKEMGEDEYRILSLAARGYVWHLQENNPFRWRPED
;
A
#
# COMPACT_ATOMS: atom_id res chain seq x y z
N MET A 1 -5.18 18.18 -30.94
CA MET A 1 -5.79 16.84 -31.08
C MET A 1 -6.49 16.54 -29.78
N VAL A 2 -7.79 16.31 -29.80
CA VAL A 2 -8.58 16.00 -28.60
C VAL A 2 -8.22 14.57 -28.19
N ALA A 3 -7.53 14.42 -27.06
CA ALA A 3 -7.26 13.11 -26.47
C ALA A 3 -8.61 12.40 -26.30
N ARG A 4 -8.75 11.24 -26.93
CA ARG A 4 -9.92 10.38 -26.74
C ARG A 4 -9.97 10.05 -25.25
N ARG A 5 -11.01 10.52 -24.55
CA ARG A 5 -11.32 10.09 -23.18
C ARG A 5 -11.16 8.57 -23.14
N PRO A 6 -10.29 8.01 -22.29
CA PRO A 6 -10.28 6.56 -22.14
C PRO A 6 -11.71 6.19 -21.75
N PHE A 7 -12.30 5.31 -22.54
CA PHE A 7 -13.62 4.79 -22.29
C PHE A 7 -13.70 4.35 -20.83
N GLY A 8 -14.57 5.00 -20.06
CA GLY A 8 -15.10 4.49 -18.80
C GLY A 8 -14.07 4.05 -17.78
N PHE A 9 -13.62 4.97 -16.94
CA PHE A 9 -13.25 4.55 -15.60
C PHE A 9 -14.53 4.04 -14.91
N ILE A 10 -14.62 2.71 -14.76
CA ILE A 10 -15.82 1.94 -14.42
C ILE A 10 -16.62 2.55 -13.25
N PRO A 11 -16.02 3.04 -12.16
CA PRO A 11 -16.74 3.72 -11.09
C PRO A 11 -17.60 4.91 -11.52
N GLY A 12 -17.11 5.85 -12.33
CA GLY A 12 -17.93 7.03 -12.74
C GLY A 12 -19.18 6.64 -13.53
N ILE A 13 -19.08 5.62 -14.40
CA ILE A 13 -20.24 5.09 -15.15
C ILE A 13 -21.20 4.33 -14.21
N LEU A 14 -20.68 3.57 -13.26
CA LEU A 14 -21.49 2.87 -12.27
C LEU A 14 -22.23 3.83 -11.33
N GLY A 15 -21.61 4.97 -11.00
CA GLY A 15 -22.22 6.00 -10.14
C GLY A 15 -23.41 6.66 -10.81
N ALA A 16 -23.25 7.02 -12.09
CA ALA A 16 -24.35 7.54 -12.90
C ALA A 16 -25.53 6.56 -13.06
N THR A 17 -25.31 5.26 -12.82
CA THR A 17 -26.35 4.22 -12.89
C THR A 17 -26.86 3.74 -11.53
N GLY A 18 -26.41 4.37 -10.42
CA GLY A 18 -26.82 4.01 -9.06
C GLY A 18 -26.31 2.65 -8.58
N VAL A 19 -25.23 2.15 -9.19
CA VAL A 19 -24.61 0.87 -8.83
C VAL A 19 -23.49 1.10 -7.83
N PHE A 20 -23.58 0.41 -6.69
CA PHE A 20 -22.57 0.46 -5.64
C PHE A 20 -21.52 -0.66 -5.82
N LEU A 21 -20.25 -0.34 -5.58
CA LEU A 21 -19.19 -1.33 -5.53
C LEU A 21 -19.01 -1.84 -4.10
N THR A 22 -18.97 -3.16 -3.92
CA THR A 22 -18.57 -3.79 -2.65
C THR A 22 -17.13 -4.28 -2.68
N ARG A 23 -16.61 -4.58 -3.88
CA ARG A 23 -15.22 -4.95 -4.13
C ARG A 23 -14.73 -4.30 -5.41
N PHE A 24 -13.49 -3.80 -5.38
CA PHE A 24 -12.83 -3.24 -6.54
C PHE A 24 -11.37 -3.68 -6.57
N ALA A 25 -10.95 -4.23 -7.70
CA ALA A 25 -9.60 -4.72 -7.91
C ALA A 25 -9.04 -4.14 -9.20
N VAL A 26 -7.88 -3.50 -9.12
CA VAL A 26 -7.21 -2.88 -10.26
C VAL A 26 -5.80 -3.40 -10.34
N ARG A 27 -5.46 -3.97 -11.49
CA ARG A 27 -4.08 -4.31 -11.84
C ARG A 27 -3.72 -3.57 -13.11
N VAL A 28 -2.61 -2.84 -13.09
CA VAL A 28 -2.17 -2.00 -14.20
C VAL A 28 -0.72 -2.33 -14.56
N SER A 29 -0.43 -2.39 -15.86
CA SER A 29 0.85 -2.82 -16.43
C SER A 29 0.93 -2.52 -17.94
N PRO A 30 1.86 -1.70 -18.48
CA PRO A 30 2.66 -0.61 -17.88
C PRO A 30 1.95 0.77 -17.94
N MET A 31 2.35 1.73 -17.09
CA MET A 31 1.47 2.82 -16.62
C MET A 31 1.70 4.24 -17.19
N HIS A 32 2.15 4.42 -18.43
CA HIS A 32 2.30 5.78 -19.01
C HIS A 32 0.98 6.46 -19.44
N PHE A 33 -0.17 6.05 -18.90
CA PHE A 33 -1.47 6.70 -19.14
C PHE A 33 -2.21 6.99 -17.83
N TRP A 34 -1.53 7.60 -16.85
CA TRP A 34 -2.20 8.18 -15.69
C TRP A 34 -3.09 9.37 -16.04
N ASP A 35 -2.89 9.96 -17.22
CA ASP A 35 -3.79 10.95 -17.85
C ASP A 35 -5.24 10.44 -17.92
N ALA A 36 -5.42 9.12 -17.98
CA ALA A 36 -6.74 8.49 -17.91
C ALA A 36 -7.51 8.78 -16.62
N PHE A 37 -6.82 9.24 -15.58
CA PHE A 37 -7.35 9.55 -14.25
C PHE A 37 -7.29 11.05 -13.91
N GLU A 38 -6.85 11.91 -14.84
CA GLU A 38 -6.79 13.36 -14.60
C GLU A 38 -8.14 13.94 -14.18
N THR A 39 -9.23 13.40 -14.73
CA THR A 39 -10.62 13.82 -14.51
C THR A 39 -11.21 13.36 -13.18
N VAL A 40 -10.52 12.48 -12.43
CA VAL A 40 -10.97 11.99 -11.10
C VAL A 40 -11.07 13.14 -10.09
N GLY A 41 -10.38 14.26 -10.34
CA GLY A 41 -10.42 15.46 -9.49
C GLY A 41 -11.43 16.54 -9.89
N GLU A 42 -12.24 16.33 -10.94
CA GLU A 42 -13.33 17.25 -11.27
C GLU A 42 -14.49 17.06 -10.28
N GLU A 43 -15.06 18.14 -9.74
CA GLU A 43 -16.05 18.14 -8.64
C GLU A 43 -17.23 17.19 -8.90
N LYS A 44 -17.78 17.22 -10.12
CA LYS A 44 -18.86 16.31 -10.53
C LYS A 44 -18.45 14.84 -10.53
N THR A 45 -17.21 14.55 -10.90
CA THR A 45 -16.68 13.19 -10.96
C THR A 45 -16.44 12.67 -9.53
N LEU A 46 -15.99 13.52 -8.60
CA LEU A 46 -15.77 13.16 -7.20
C LEU A 46 -17.05 12.69 -6.48
N ASP A 47 -18.18 13.36 -6.72
CA ASP A 47 -19.48 12.95 -6.18
C ASP A 47 -19.91 11.58 -6.73
N GLU A 48 -19.73 11.36 -8.03
CA GLU A 48 -20.01 10.08 -8.69
C GLU A 48 -19.16 8.96 -8.11
N PHE A 49 -17.86 9.20 -7.90
CA PHE A 49 -16.96 8.23 -7.29
C PHE A 49 -17.33 7.94 -5.84
N THR A 50 -17.59 8.97 -5.04
CA THR A 50 -17.93 8.84 -3.61
C THR A 50 -19.20 8.03 -3.44
N SER A 51 -20.21 8.26 -4.28
CA SER A 51 -21.46 7.49 -4.28
C SER A 51 -21.21 6.00 -4.58
N VAL A 52 -20.29 5.69 -5.49
CA VAL A 52 -19.99 4.31 -5.91
C VAL A 52 -19.17 3.57 -4.86
N THR A 53 -18.25 4.28 -4.21
CA THR A 53 -17.32 3.73 -3.22
C THR A 53 -17.89 3.75 -1.80
N GLU A 54 -19.05 4.36 -1.58
CA GLU A 54 -19.71 4.42 -0.27
C GLU A 54 -19.81 3.04 0.40
N ARG A 55 -20.06 1.99 -0.38
CA ARG A 55 -20.19 0.60 0.11
C ARG A 55 -18.97 -0.29 -0.19
N LEU A 56 -17.85 0.31 -0.62
CA LEU A 56 -16.65 -0.43 -0.98
C LEU A 56 -16.02 -1.03 0.28
N ARG A 57 -15.97 -2.36 0.34
CA ARG A 57 -15.42 -3.12 1.47
C ARG A 57 -14.05 -3.68 1.18
N CYS A 58 -13.77 -4.03 -0.06
CA CYS A 58 -12.51 -4.67 -0.46
C CYS A 58 -11.87 -3.90 -1.60
N PHE A 59 -10.67 -3.41 -1.39
CA PHE A 59 -9.90 -2.69 -2.39
C PHE A 59 -8.53 -3.35 -2.61
N ASP A 60 -8.30 -3.80 -3.84
CA ASP A 60 -7.04 -4.41 -4.27
C ASP A 60 -6.42 -3.56 -5.39
N PHE A 61 -5.21 -3.05 -5.19
CA PHE A 61 -4.47 -2.29 -6.19
C PHE A 61 -3.09 -2.88 -6.42
N THR A 62 -2.74 -3.13 -7.67
CA THR A 62 -1.44 -3.66 -8.05
C THR A 62 -0.89 -2.93 -9.26
N SER A 63 0.22 -2.27 -9.04
CA SER A 63 1.10 -1.66 -10.02
C SER A 63 2.21 -2.65 -10.34
N LYS A 64 2.32 -3.09 -11.60
CA LYS A 64 3.39 -4.01 -12.03
C LYS A 64 4.16 -3.48 -13.22
N TYR A 65 5.47 -3.64 -13.15
CA TYR A 65 6.34 -3.47 -14.29
C TYR A 65 6.25 -4.68 -15.24
N THR A 66 6.13 -4.45 -16.56
CA THR A 66 6.31 -5.51 -17.56
C THR A 66 7.78 -5.56 -17.99
N LEU A 67 8.52 -6.58 -17.57
CA LEU A 67 9.77 -6.95 -18.25
C LEU A 67 9.37 -7.47 -19.64
N SER A 68 9.78 -6.81 -20.71
CA SER A 68 9.63 -7.40 -22.04
C SER A 68 10.41 -8.71 -22.06
N ASP A 69 9.72 -9.84 -22.19
CA ASP A 69 10.32 -11.18 -22.31
C ASP A 69 11.10 -11.28 -23.64
N GLY A 70 12.32 -10.77 -23.64
CA GLY A 70 13.30 -10.92 -24.72
C GLY A 70 14.43 -11.85 -24.25
N PRO A 71 14.80 -12.92 -24.99
CA PRO A 71 15.69 -13.97 -24.47
C PRO A 71 17.16 -13.57 -24.24
N SER A 72 17.57 -12.31 -24.48
CA SER A 72 19.01 -12.00 -24.59
C SER A 72 19.42 -10.55 -24.37
N ARG A 73 18.64 -9.73 -23.67
CA ARG A 73 19.10 -8.38 -23.28
C ARG A 73 18.75 -8.11 -21.83
N ARG A 74 19.74 -7.62 -21.07
CA ARG A 74 19.47 -6.90 -19.81
C ARG A 74 18.29 -5.97 -20.08
N PRO A 75 17.23 -5.97 -19.25
CA PRO A 75 16.10 -5.08 -19.47
C PRO A 75 16.62 -3.64 -19.52
N GLN A 76 16.67 -3.07 -20.72
CA GLN A 76 16.94 -1.64 -20.89
C GLN A 76 15.59 -0.96 -20.79
N VAL A 77 15.29 -0.51 -19.58
CA VAL A 77 14.19 0.41 -19.31
C VAL A 77 14.55 1.73 -19.99
N THR A 78 13.92 2.05 -21.12
CA THR A 78 14.12 3.33 -21.83
C THR A 78 13.09 4.39 -21.43
N TRP A 79 12.45 4.25 -20.27
CA TRP A 79 11.33 5.11 -19.90
C TRP A 79 11.83 6.45 -19.35
N SER A 80 11.13 7.51 -19.73
CA SER A 80 11.34 8.85 -19.19
C SER A 80 11.14 8.81 -17.69
N LYS A 81 12.20 9.16 -16.98
CA LYS A 81 12.30 9.18 -15.51
C LYS A 81 11.11 9.94 -14.94
N PHE A 82 10.58 9.51 -13.79
CA PHE A 82 9.68 10.37 -13.05
C PHE A 82 10.49 11.58 -12.55
N HIS A 83 10.16 12.76 -13.05
CA HIS A 83 10.83 14.02 -12.76
C HIS A 83 10.09 14.85 -11.69
N ASP A 84 8.79 14.61 -11.46
CA ASP A 84 7.94 15.42 -10.58
C ASP A 84 6.87 14.59 -9.84
N ALA A 85 6.56 15.00 -8.61
CA ALA A 85 5.41 14.53 -7.84
C ALA A 85 4.08 14.62 -8.64
N ALA A 86 3.97 15.60 -9.53
CA ALA A 86 2.83 15.80 -10.43
C ALA A 86 2.55 14.59 -11.34
N GLU A 87 3.57 13.81 -11.71
CA GLU A 87 3.42 12.64 -12.58
C GLU A 87 2.72 11.46 -11.85
N PHE A 88 2.63 11.52 -10.52
CA PHE A 88 1.88 10.57 -9.70
C PHE A 88 0.44 11.04 -9.42
N GLN A 89 0.08 12.26 -9.83
CA GLN A 89 -1.16 12.90 -9.41
C GLN A 89 -2.42 12.13 -9.84
N GLY A 90 -2.42 11.52 -11.03
CA GLY A 90 -3.55 10.70 -11.50
C GLY A 90 -3.76 9.44 -10.65
N CYS A 91 -2.68 8.72 -10.35
CA CYS A 91 -2.71 7.57 -9.46
C CYS A 91 -3.13 7.96 -8.03
N GLY A 92 -2.57 9.05 -7.51
CA GLY A 92 -2.91 9.54 -6.17
C GLY A 92 -4.36 10.00 -6.06
N LYS A 93 -4.92 10.68 -7.07
CA LYS A 93 -6.34 11.03 -7.12
C LYS A 93 -7.22 9.78 -7.05
N LEU A 94 -6.89 8.76 -7.86
CA LEU A 94 -7.65 7.51 -7.85
C LEU A 94 -7.59 6.82 -6.49
N LEU A 95 -6.40 6.58 -5.98
CA LEU A 95 -6.18 5.87 -4.72
C LEU A 95 -6.81 6.61 -3.55
N SER A 96 -6.68 7.95 -3.51
CA SER A 96 -7.32 8.79 -2.51
C SER A 96 -8.84 8.59 -2.52
N VAL A 97 -9.49 8.71 -3.67
CA VAL A 97 -10.95 8.58 -3.81
C VAL A 97 -11.46 7.18 -3.48
N LEU A 98 -10.73 6.13 -3.84
CA LEU A 98 -11.13 4.75 -3.52
C LEU A 98 -10.90 4.40 -2.04
N THR A 99 -10.12 5.21 -1.32
CA THR A 99 -9.79 5.00 0.10
C THR A 99 -10.48 5.96 1.07
N THR A 100 -11.33 6.89 0.56
CA THR A 100 -12.08 7.87 1.37
C THR A 100 -13.34 7.32 2.03
N THR A 101 -13.80 6.12 1.67
CA THR A 101 -14.93 5.46 2.33
C THR A 101 -14.56 4.82 3.66
N ASP A 102 -15.47 4.88 4.64
CA ASP A 102 -15.34 4.22 5.94
C ASP A 102 -15.73 2.74 5.90
N SER A 103 -16.36 2.29 4.81
CA SER A 103 -16.82 0.91 4.63
C SER A 103 -15.69 -0.10 4.36
N LEU A 104 -14.45 0.36 4.17
CA LEU A 104 -13.32 -0.51 3.83
C LEU A 104 -13.00 -1.48 4.97
N GLU A 105 -13.13 -2.77 4.67
CA GLU A 105 -12.78 -3.89 5.52
C GLU A 105 -11.41 -4.48 5.14
N ARG A 106 -11.03 -4.41 3.85
CA ARG A 106 -9.76 -4.94 3.34
C ARG A 106 -9.11 -4.00 2.32
N ILE A 107 -7.84 -3.71 2.52
CA ILE A 107 -7.01 -2.93 1.59
C ILE A 107 -5.75 -3.74 1.27
N SER A 108 -5.48 -3.91 -0.03
CA SER A 108 -4.24 -4.48 -0.55
C SER A 108 -3.66 -3.53 -1.58
N ILE A 109 -2.47 -2.98 -1.33
CA ILE A 109 -1.80 -2.05 -2.25
C ILE A 109 -0.38 -2.53 -2.49
N ASP A 110 -0.06 -2.78 -3.77
CA ASP A 110 1.26 -3.14 -4.26
C ASP A 110 1.73 -2.11 -5.30
N LEU A 111 2.84 -1.43 -4.98
CA LEU A 111 3.43 -0.34 -5.77
C LEU A 111 4.77 -0.76 -6.43
N GLU A 112 4.88 -2.00 -6.92
CA GLU A 112 6.12 -2.58 -7.49
C GLU A 112 6.78 -1.71 -8.56
N GLU A 113 6.01 -1.08 -9.47
CA GLU A 113 6.59 -0.21 -10.51
C GLU A 113 7.33 1.00 -9.92
N PHE A 114 6.95 1.45 -8.72
CA PHE A 114 7.51 2.62 -8.06
C PHE A 114 8.75 2.30 -7.20
N SER A 115 9.01 1.03 -6.88
CA SER A 115 10.13 0.64 -6.00
C SER A 115 11.47 0.56 -6.74
N ARG A 116 11.50 0.27 -8.05
CA ARG A 116 12.74 0.07 -8.81
C ARG A 116 13.34 1.32 -9.44
N ASP A 117 12.54 2.35 -9.72
CA ASP A 117 13.03 3.60 -10.33
C ASP A 117 13.96 4.39 -9.41
N ALA A 118 13.98 4.09 -8.11
CA ALA A 118 14.86 4.73 -7.15
C ALA A 118 16.29 4.15 -7.10
N ASP A 119 16.49 2.88 -7.50
CA ASP A 119 17.75 2.16 -7.28
C ASP A 119 18.61 2.02 -8.55
N THR A 120 18.09 2.38 -9.72
CA THR A 120 18.73 2.05 -11.01
C THR A 120 19.27 3.24 -11.80
N ILE A 121 19.11 4.48 -11.31
CA ILE A 121 19.47 5.67 -12.07
C ILE A 121 20.12 6.69 -11.14
N GLU A 122 21.37 7.07 -11.45
CA GLU A 122 22.01 8.27 -10.87
C GLU A 122 21.16 9.50 -11.24
N ILE A 123 20.29 9.87 -10.32
CA ILE A 123 19.54 11.11 -10.34
C ILE A 123 20.11 11.95 -9.20
N GLY A 124 20.30 13.25 -9.44
CA GLY A 124 20.59 14.20 -8.38
C GLY A 124 19.54 14.11 -7.25
N PRO A 125 19.73 14.83 -6.13
CA PRO A 125 18.91 14.67 -4.93
C PRO A 125 17.43 14.91 -5.25
N GLN A 126 16.66 13.83 -5.37
CA GLN A 126 15.20 13.88 -5.39
C GLN A 126 14.69 13.57 -3.99
N THR A 127 13.64 14.27 -3.58
CA THR A 127 12.88 13.89 -2.40
C THR A 127 12.26 12.52 -2.66
N PRO A 128 12.52 11.49 -1.83
CA PRO A 128 11.89 10.20 -1.99
C PRO A 128 10.38 10.36 -1.91
N TRP A 129 9.65 9.69 -2.80
CA TRP A 129 8.19 9.70 -2.76
C TRP A 129 7.68 9.00 -1.50
N HIS A 130 6.48 9.39 -1.05
CA HIS A 130 5.85 8.84 0.15
C HIS A 130 4.49 8.22 -0.20
N PHE A 131 4.09 7.17 0.51
CA PHE A 131 2.78 6.53 0.33
C PHE A 131 1.62 7.50 0.55
N ASN A 132 1.80 8.48 1.44
CA ASN A 132 0.79 9.50 1.71
C ASN A 132 0.54 10.46 0.52
N TRP A 133 1.38 10.43 -0.53
CA TRP A 133 1.10 11.11 -1.81
C TRP A 133 -0.03 10.42 -2.57
N PHE A 134 -0.26 9.13 -2.30
CA PHE A 134 -1.25 8.32 -2.98
C PHE A 134 -2.52 8.12 -2.17
N VAL A 135 -2.37 7.90 -0.87
CA VAL A 135 -3.46 7.55 0.03
C VAL A 135 -3.43 8.50 1.22
N GLN A 136 -4.55 9.15 1.51
CA GLN A 136 -4.64 10.00 2.68
C GLN A 136 -4.43 9.16 3.94
N THR A 137 -3.40 9.49 4.72
CA THR A 137 -3.16 8.87 6.02
C THR A 137 -4.31 9.19 6.96
N ARG A 138 -5.16 8.20 7.25
CA ARG A 138 -6.25 8.33 8.21
C ARG A 138 -6.63 6.97 8.79
N PRO A 139 -7.29 6.94 9.96
CA PRO A 139 -7.85 5.70 10.50
C PRO A 139 -9.03 5.22 9.63
N TRP A 140 -9.03 3.97 9.15
CA TRP A 140 -10.21 3.35 8.53
C TRP A 140 -11.01 2.56 9.57
N PRO A 141 -12.19 3.03 10.02
CA PRO A 141 -12.89 2.49 11.18
C PRO A 141 -13.18 0.99 11.10
N ASN A 142 -13.58 0.50 9.93
CA ASN A 142 -13.99 -0.89 9.72
C ASN A 142 -12.87 -1.80 9.18
N LEU A 143 -11.63 -1.31 9.07
CA LEU A 143 -10.55 -2.05 8.43
C LEU A 143 -10.11 -3.24 9.28
N GLN A 144 -10.23 -4.43 8.70
CA GLN A 144 -9.85 -5.71 9.31
C GLN A 144 -8.55 -6.26 8.72
N ARG A 145 -8.19 -5.88 7.49
CA ARG A 145 -6.96 -6.35 6.85
C ARG A 145 -6.27 -5.25 6.03
N LEU A 146 -4.98 -5.06 6.29
CA LEU A 146 -4.10 -4.17 5.54
C LEU A 146 -2.91 -4.95 4.99
N THR A 147 -2.77 -4.96 3.67
CA THR A 147 -1.62 -5.52 2.95
C THR A 147 -0.94 -4.42 2.16
N LEU A 148 0.32 -4.13 2.47
CA LEU A 148 1.11 -3.12 1.77
C LEU A 148 2.37 -3.77 1.22
N SER A 149 2.64 -3.53 -0.06
CA SER A 149 3.80 -4.05 -0.78
C SER A 149 4.49 -2.98 -1.60
N ASN A 150 5.82 -2.94 -1.57
CA ASN A 150 6.63 -2.01 -2.37
C ASN A 150 6.31 -0.52 -2.08
N VAL A 151 6.06 -0.17 -0.80
CA VAL A 151 5.65 1.18 -0.39
C VAL A 151 6.71 1.88 0.45
N ARG A 152 6.71 3.23 0.41
CA ARG A 152 7.52 4.10 1.26
C ARG A 152 6.66 4.77 2.33
N LEU A 153 6.95 4.56 3.60
CA LEU A 153 6.12 5.06 4.71
C LEU A 153 6.96 5.82 5.73
N SER A 154 6.30 6.73 6.46
CA SER A 154 6.82 7.23 7.74
C SER A 154 6.30 6.37 8.89
N SER A 155 7.06 6.29 9.99
CA SER A 155 6.64 5.55 11.19
C SER A 155 5.36 6.15 11.78
N HIS A 156 5.24 7.48 11.72
CA HIS A 156 4.05 8.21 12.16
C HIS A 156 2.83 7.87 11.32
N ASP A 157 2.92 7.98 9.98
CA ASP A 157 1.81 7.66 9.09
C ASP A 157 1.34 6.22 9.30
N PHE A 158 2.29 5.30 9.40
CA PHE A 158 1.99 3.90 9.65
C PHE A 158 1.24 3.68 10.98
N GLY A 159 1.63 4.37 12.05
CA GLY A 159 0.90 4.36 13.32
C GLY A 159 -0.55 4.85 13.19
N VAL A 160 -0.79 5.91 12.41
CA VAL A 160 -2.13 6.45 12.16
C VAL A 160 -2.99 5.47 11.35
N LEU A 161 -2.42 4.81 10.34
CA LEU A 161 -3.14 3.81 9.52
C LEU A 161 -3.62 2.63 10.38
N LEU A 162 -2.77 2.13 11.27
CA LEU A 162 -3.12 1.03 12.16
C LEU A 162 -4.23 1.44 13.15
N GLY A 163 -4.10 2.62 13.77
CA GLY A 163 -5.00 3.06 14.82
C GLY A 163 -5.10 2.07 15.99
N ASP A 164 -6.14 2.16 16.80
CA ASP A 164 -6.35 1.31 17.98
C ASP A 164 -7.46 0.27 17.76
N ARG A 165 -7.25 -0.62 16.79
CA ARG A 165 -8.21 -1.67 16.41
C ARG A 165 -7.55 -3.03 16.27
N GLU A 166 -8.36 -4.09 16.18
CA GLU A 166 -7.89 -5.39 15.69
C GLU A 166 -7.77 -5.33 14.17
N ILE A 167 -6.58 -5.63 13.66
CA ILE A 167 -6.30 -5.64 12.24
C ILE A 167 -5.28 -6.74 11.91
N GLU A 168 -5.49 -7.40 10.78
CA GLU A 168 -4.53 -8.28 10.15
C GLU A 168 -3.59 -7.46 9.24
N LEU A 169 -2.30 -7.51 9.52
CA LEU A 169 -1.28 -6.71 8.87
C LEU A 169 -0.32 -7.59 8.07
N SER A 170 -0.09 -7.25 6.82
CA SER A 170 0.93 -7.87 5.98
C SER A 170 1.78 -6.79 5.30
N LEU A 171 3.09 -6.80 5.54
CA LEU A 171 4.04 -5.87 4.94
C LEU A 171 5.11 -6.63 4.14
N SER A 172 5.36 -6.14 2.92
CA SER A 172 6.42 -6.65 2.06
C SER A 172 7.14 -5.51 1.35
N SER A 173 8.48 -5.53 1.32
CA SER A 173 9.26 -4.52 0.58
C SER A 173 8.88 -3.10 0.99
N VAL A 174 8.84 -2.83 2.30
CA VAL A 174 8.47 -1.52 2.86
C VAL A 174 9.72 -0.76 3.26
N GLU A 175 9.89 0.44 2.71
CA GLU A 175 10.98 1.35 3.06
C GLU A 175 10.47 2.42 4.05
N MET A 176 11.13 2.55 5.20
CA MET A 176 10.90 3.61 6.16
C MET A 176 11.71 4.83 5.75
N VAL A 177 11.01 5.85 5.21
CA VAL A 177 11.64 7.07 4.70
C VAL A 177 11.76 8.16 5.77
N GLN A 178 10.99 8.05 6.86
CA GLN A 178 11.06 8.91 8.03
C GLN A 178 10.72 8.12 9.31
N GLY A 179 11.53 8.29 10.36
CA GLY A 179 11.47 7.47 11.57
C GLY A 179 12.29 6.18 11.43
N MET A 180 12.29 5.35 12.48
CA MET A 180 13.10 4.13 12.54
C MET A 180 12.23 2.87 12.62
N TRP A 181 12.70 1.77 12.02
CA TRP A 181 12.08 0.46 12.16
C TRP A 181 12.11 -0.03 13.60
N GLU A 182 13.14 0.30 14.40
CA GLU A 182 13.18 -0.06 15.81
C GLU A 182 11.94 0.46 16.56
N GLU A 183 11.67 1.76 16.46
CA GLU A 183 10.49 2.40 17.05
C GLU A 183 9.18 1.82 16.51
N THR A 184 9.16 1.52 15.21
CA THR A 184 7.99 0.96 14.52
C THR A 184 7.71 -0.48 14.98
N LEU A 185 8.75 -1.29 15.15
CA LEU A 185 8.66 -2.66 15.67
C LEU A 185 8.26 -2.65 17.15
N ASP A 186 8.73 -1.68 17.94
CA ASP A 186 8.29 -1.48 19.33
C ASP A 186 6.84 -1.02 19.44
N MET A 187 6.36 -0.20 18.51
CA MET A 187 4.94 0.10 18.38
C MET A 187 4.13 -1.17 18.04
N LEU A 188 4.58 -1.96 17.06
CA LEU A 188 3.92 -3.21 16.68
C LEU A 188 3.89 -4.21 17.84
N ARG A 189 5.00 -4.38 18.58
CA ARG A 189 5.09 -5.18 19.81
C ARG A 189 3.97 -4.87 20.78
N ARG A 190 3.83 -3.59 21.16
CA ARG A 190 2.79 -3.11 22.08
C ARG A 190 1.38 -3.36 21.55
N LYS A 191 1.17 -3.23 20.23
CA LYS A 191 -0.13 -3.50 19.59
C LYS A 191 -0.46 -4.99 19.49
N THR A 192 0.54 -5.88 19.49
CA THR A 192 0.37 -7.34 19.47
C THR A 192 0.25 -7.98 20.86
N ASP A 193 0.67 -7.29 21.93
CA ASP A 193 0.63 -7.84 23.29
C ASP A 193 -0.81 -7.99 23.81
N ALA A 194 -1.29 -9.23 23.89
CA ALA A 194 -2.65 -9.54 24.34
C ALA A 194 -2.92 -9.14 25.79
N LYS A 195 -1.91 -9.18 26.67
CA LYS A 195 -2.09 -8.82 28.09
C LYS A 195 -2.25 -7.31 28.22
N GLN A 196 -1.34 -6.55 27.61
CA GLN A 196 -1.37 -5.09 27.64
C GLN A 196 -2.64 -4.55 26.95
N ARG A 197 -3.03 -5.13 25.80
CA ARG A 197 -4.23 -4.73 25.06
C ARG A 197 -5.52 -5.14 25.79
N GLY A 198 -5.54 -6.31 26.43
CA GLY A 198 -6.67 -6.79 27.22
C GLY A 198 -7.01 -5.88 28.40
N GLU A 199 -6.00 -5.34 29.09
CA GLU A 199 -6.19 -4.32 30.15
C GLU A 199 -6.85 -3.03 29.63
N GLN A 200 -6.72 -2.75 28.34
CA GLN A 200 -7.31 -1.59 27.65
C GLN A 200 -8.65 -1.91 26.97
N GLY A 201 -9.14 -3.14 27.07
CA GLY A 201 -10.35 -3.58 26.36
C GLY A 201 -10.19 -3.64 24.84
N LEU A 202 -8.96 -3.72 24.33
CA LEU A 202 -8.64 -3.76 22.91
C LEU A 202 -8.19 -5.15 22.50
N ALA A 203 -8.58 -5.59 21.31
CA ALA A 203 -8.07 -6.84 20.74
C ALA A 203 -6.66 -6.65 20.15
N PRO A 204 -5.75 -7.63 20.25
CA PRO A 204 -4.39 -7.51 19.75
C PRO A 204 -4.35 -7.47 18.22
N LEU A 205 -3.40 -6.71 17.67
CA LEU A 205 -3.09 -6.70 16.23
C LEU A 205 -2.51 -8.07 15.81
N ARG A 206 -2.80 -8.51 14.58
CA ARG A 206 -2.28 -9.76 14.02
C ARG A 206 -1.32 -9.46 12.87
N ILE A 207 -0.07 -9.89 12.98
CA ILE A 207 0.96 -9.73 11.94
C ILE A 207 1.04 -10.99 11.08
N MET A 208 0.50 -10.93 9.88
CA MET A 208 0.49 -12.05 8.93
C MET A 208 1.83 -12.22 8.20
N ALA A 209 2.49 -11.10 7.86
CA ALA A 209 3.81 -11.12 7.25
C ALA A 209 4.57 -9.80 7.49
N LEU A 210 5.89 -9.90 7.67
CA LEU A 210 6.84 -8.79 7.66
C LEU A 210 8.07 -9.24 6.88
N THR A 211 8.24 -8.74 5.66
CA THR A 211 9.29 -9.20 4.74
C THR A 211 9.95 -8.04 4.01
N ASN A 212 11.26 -8.15 3.74
CA ASN A 212 12.04 -7.17 2.98
C ASN A 212 11.87 -5.72 3.50
N LEU A 213 12.06 -5.51 4.80
CA LEU A 213 11.94 -4.18 5.41
C LEU A 213 13.26 -3.41 5.20
N SER A 214 13.18 -2.14 4.80
CA SER A 214 14.36 -1.27 4.61
C SER A 214 14.13 0.13 5.18
N GLY A 215 15.19 0.89 5.39
CA GLY A 215 15.14 2.25 5.95
C GLY A 215 16.50 2.91 5.88
N ALA A 216 16.59 4.20 6.22
CA ALA A 216 17.87 4.91 6.23
C ALA A 216 18.88 4.24 7.20
N GLU A 217 18.39 3.82 8.37
CA GLU A 217 19.15 3.09 9.37
C GLU A 217 19.63 1.72 8.87
N CYS A 218 18.86 1.05 8.00
CA CYS A 218 19.27 -0.24 7.44
C CYS A 218 20.43 -0.14 6.45
N LYS A 219 20.68 1.05 5.88
CA LYS A 219 21.82 1.29 4.97
C LYS A 219 23.14 1.45 5.74
N GLU A 220 23.07 1.80 7.02
CA GLU A 220 24.22 1.97 7.91
C GLU A 220 24.46 0.72 8.79
N MET A 221 23.45 -0.16 8.90
CA MET A 221 23.54 -1.44 9.62
C MET A 221 24.48 -2.43 8.94
N GLY A 222 25.27 -3.15 9.75
CA GLY A 222 26.01 -4.31 9.29
C GLY A 222 25.06 -5.49 8.94
N GLU A 223 25.55 -6.46 8.16
CA GLU A 223 24.75 -7.63 7.74
C GLU A 223 24.11 -8.38 8.92
N ASP A 224 24.81 -8.46 10.07
CA ASP A 224 24.33 -9.13 11.28
C ASP A 224 23.18 -8.37 11.97
N GLU A 225 23.21 -7.04 11.98
CA GLU A 225 22.17 -6.19 12.57
C GLU A 225 20.89 -6.24 11.72
N TYR A 226 21.05 -6.17 10.40
CA TYR A 226 19.95 -6.36 9.46
C TYR A 226 19.34 -7.76 9.56
N ARG A 227 20.17 -8.79 9.80
CA ARG A 227 19.72 -10.15 10.05
C ARG A 227 18.93 -10.26 11.35
N ILE A 228 19.34 -9.59 12.43
CA ILE A 228 18.59 -9.54 13.70
C ILE A 228 17.22 -8.89 13.50
N LEU A 229 17.15 -7.76 12.78
CA LEU A 229 15.90 -7.09 12.44
C LEU A 229 14.98 -8.00 11.60
N SER A 230 15.54 -8.66 10.60
CA SER A 230 14.84 -9.66 9.77
C SER A 230 14.36 -10.86 10.58
N LEU A 231 15.14 -11.33 11.56
CA LEU A 231 14.78 -12.43 12.45
C LEU A 231 13.72 -12.01 13.46
N ALA A 232 13.76 -10.79 13.99
CA ALA A 232 12.71 -10.24 14.84
C ALA A 232 11.40 -10.17 14.06
N ALA A 233 11.42 -9.61 12.85
CA ALA A 233 10.27 -9.56 11.93
C ALA A 233 9.70 -10.96 11.62
N ARG A 234 10.57 -11.96 11.38
CA ARG A 234 10.16 -13.36 11.18
C ARG A 234 9.65 -14.03 12.46
N GLY A 235 10.22 -13.71 13.61
CA GLY A 235 9.80 -14.22 14.93
C GLY A 235 8.38 -13.78 15.29
N TYR A 236 7.97 -12.57 14.88
CA TYR A 236 6.56 -12.13 14.97
C TYR A 236 5.62 -13.02 14.15
N VAL A 237 6.01 -13.34 12.91
CA VAL A 237 5.21 -14.20 12.03
C VAL A 237 5.13 -15.63 12.58
N TRP A 238 6.21 -16.15 13.16
CA TRP A 238 6.26 -17.50 13.73
C TRP A 238 5.40 -17.66 14.99
N HIS A 239 5.49 -16.72 15.95
CA HIS A 239 4.65 -16.75 17.17
C HIS A 239 3.15 -16.64 16.89
N LEU A 240 2.77 -16.04 15.76
CA LEU A 240 1.39 -15.95 15.32
C LEU A 240 0.91 -17.20 14.58
N GLN A 241 1.79 -17.94 13.89
CA GLN A 241 1.45 -19.22 13.26
C GLN A 241 1.26 -20.35 14.28
N GLU A 242 2.03 -20.36 15.37
CA GLU A 242 1.86 -21.36 16.46
C GLU A 242 0.58 -21.14 17.27
N ASN A 243 0.09 -19.90 17.38
CA ASN A 243 -1.14 -19.54 18.11
C ASN A 243 -2.34 -19.24 17.20
N ASN A 244 -2.32 -19.69 15.93
CA ASN A 244 -3.41 -19.45 14.98
C ASN A 244 -4.53 -20.50 15.14
N PRO A 245 -5.74 -20.16 15.63
CA PRO A 245 -6.88 -21.08 15.66
C PRO A 245 -7.45 -21.40 14.26
N PHE A 246 -6.99 -20.69 13.23
CA PHE A 246 -7.36 -20.88 11.83
C PHE A 246 -6.12 -21.20 10.99
N ARG A 247 -5.53 -22.39 11.22
CA ARG A 247 -4.74 -23.02 10.15
C ARG A 247 -5.65 -23.20 8.95
N TRP A 248 -5.53 -22.32 7.96
CA TRP A 248 -6.05 -22.58 6.63
C TRP A 248 -5.25 -23.78 6.09
N ARG A 249 -5.89 -24.94 6.06
CA ARG A 249 -5.39 -26.13 5.37
C ARG A 249 -5.79 -25.98 3.90
N PRO A 250 -4.87 -26.05 2.94
CA PRO A 250 -5.21 -26.04 1.52
C PRO A 250 -5.84 -27.35 1.02
N GLU A 251 -6.34 -28.22 1.91
CA GLU A 251 -6.96 -29.49 1.56
C GLU A 251 -8.07 -29.79 2.58
N ASP A 252 -9.30 -29.50 2.15
CA ASP A 252 -10.50 -30.35 2.24
C ASP A 252 -11.43 -29.97 1.06
#